data_AF-A0A815FSJ6-F1
#
_entry.id   AF-A0A815FSJ6-F1
#
_cell.length_a   1.000
_cell.length_b   1.000
_cell.length_c   1.000
_cell.angle_alpha   90.00
_cell.angle_beta   90.00
_cell.angle_gamma   90.00
#
_symmetry.space_group_name_H-M   'P 1'
#
loop_
_entity.id
_entity.type
_entity.pdbx_description
1 polymer ?
#
loop_
_entity_poly.entity_id
_entity_poly.type
_entity_poly.pdbx_seq_one_letter_code
_entity_poly.pdbx_strand_id
1 'polypeptide(L)'
;MSPVFIDGLPYNPVNGEGIFTTVAFLCGQQARGTVRLSFKDPTSKPIIDHAYLDNDLDVAVLAEGCRLCHEIIMKGRGTKDIIVGAWPKIVPHPNDMIGWKEHVRAFASTCFHPGGTCKMAPDNDPMGVVDSRLRVRNVKGLRVADVSILPLLNNGHPQILAYAIGEKAASLILEDDGVSNKRGGKIVHEKEFPNKDTILLPPPPPPPPPTIAPPSIIIPKGDSGINIADELKGATKVILLKNMVGPGEVDDLLDSETKEECQKYGEVDKCLIYEIPEAPEDEAVRIFDEFKRVESAIKAVVAMNGRYFGGRVVKAKFYNFDKFRQFDLADDS
;
A
#
# COMPACT_ATOMS: atom_id res chain seq x y z
N MET A 1 1.98 -9.78 -24.73
CA MET A 1 1.47 -9.23 -23.51
C MET A 1 0.72 -7.98 -23.90
N SER A 2 -0.58 -7.98 -23.68
CA SER A 2 -1.37 -6.77 -23.78
C SER A 2 -1.19 -5.98 -22.47
N PRO A 3 -0.94 -4.67 -22.54
CA PRO A 3 -0.76 -3.82 -21.36
C PRO A 3 -2.08 -3.38 -20.71
N VAL A 4 -3.21 -3.92 -21.18
CA VAL A 4 -4.53 -3.62 -20.65
C VAL A 4 -4.98 -4.76 -19.75
N PHE A 5 -5.64 -4.46 -18.62
CA PHE A 5 -6.35 -5.49 -17.86
C PHE A 5 -7.45 -6.07 -18.75
N ILE A 6 -7.19 -7.23 -19.36
CA ILE A 6 -8.14 -7.93 -20.21
C ILE A 6 -8.75 -9.04 -19.37
N ASP A 7 -10.05 -8.92 -19.11
CA ASP A 7 -10.85 -10.02 -18.58
C ASP A 7 -11.20 -10.99 -19.72
N GLY A 8 -11.08 -12.30 -19.50
CA GLY A 8 -11.63 -13.32 -20.40
C GLY A 8 -10.79 -13.80 -21.60
N LEU A 9 -9.49 -13.51 -21.70
CA LEU A 9 -8.63 -14.18 -22.70
C LEU A 9 -8.15 -15.56 -22.20
N PRO A 10 -7.94 -16.55 -23.10
CA PRO A 10 -7.33 -17.82 -22.72
C PRO A 10 -5.89 -17.58 -22.22
N TYR A 11 -5.72 -17.61 -20.90
CA TYR A 11 -4.47 -17.23 -20.22
C TYR A 11 -3.36 -18.26 -20.36
N ASN A 12 -3.64 -19.50 -20.76
CA ASN A 12 -2.61 -20.52 -20.78
C ASN A 12 -1.94 -20.59 -22.15
N PRO A 13 -0.63 -20.32 -22.24
CA PRO A 13 0.13 -20.62 -23.45
C PRO A 13 0.10 -22.13 -23.64
N VAL A 14 -0.18 -22.55 -24.87
CA VAL A 14 -0.52 -23.95 -25.21
C VAL A 14 0.68 -24.90 -25.02
N ASN A 15 1.89 -24.38 -24.82
CA ASN A 15 3.15 -25.12 -24.96
C ASN A 15 4.08 -25.06 -23.73
N GLY A 16 3.59 -24.73 -22.53
CA GLY A 16 4.42 -24.69 -21.31
C GLY A 16 5.38 -23.49 -21.23
N GLU A 17 5.14 -22.45 -22.02
CA GLU A 17 5.87 -21.19 -21.97
C GLU A 17 5.44 -20.35 -20.74
N GLY A 18 6.32 -19.50 -20.22
CA GLY A 18 6.00 -18.57 -19.14
C GLY A 18 5.33 -17.29 -19.66
N ILE A 19 4.42 -16.71 -18.87
CA ILE A 19 3.85 -15.39 -19.15
C ILE A 19 4.41 -14.38 -18.16
N PHE A 20 4.84 -13.25 -18.70
CA PHE A 20 4.98 -12.00 -17.96
C PHE A 20 3.78 -11.13 -18.32
N THR A 21 3.21 -10.40 -17.35
CA THR A 21 2.07 -9.48 -17.57
C THR A 21 2.33 -8.13 -16.94
N THR A 22 2.00 -7.06 -17.67
CA THR A 22 1.96 -5.68 -17.19
C THR A 22 0.53 -5.19 -17.29
N VAL A 23 0.14 -4.44 -16.28
CA VAL A 23 -1.19 -3.84 -16.20
C VAL A 23 -1.02 -2.34 -16.15
N ALA A 24 -1.52 -1.65 -17.16
CA ALA A 24 -1.66 -0.20 -17.15
C ALA A 24 -3.01 0.16 -16.51
N PHE A 25 -2.96 1.01 -15.49
CA PHE A 25 -4.14 1.57 -14.84
C PHE A 25 -4.32 3.02 -15.25
N LEU A 26 -5.54 3.39 -15.62
CA LEU A 26 -5.90 4.80 -15.78
C LEU A 26 -6.26 5.37 -14.41
N CYS A 27 -5.45 6.30 -13.93
CA CYS A 27 -5.70 7.08 -12.72
C CYS A 27 -6.18 8.48 -13.11
N GLY A 28 -7.11 9.07 -12.33
CA GLY A 28 -7.60 10.42 -12.59
C GLY A 28 -8.51 10.51 -13.83
N GLN A 29 -9.29 9.46 -14.09
CA GLN A 29 -10.22 9.38 -15.20
C GLN A 29 -11.22 10.55 -15.18
N GLN A 30 -11.61 11.01 -16.37
CA GLN A 30 -12.57 12.10 -16.56
C GLN A 30 -13.99 11.56 -16.74
N ALA A 31 -14.15 10.39 -17.38
CA ALA A 31 -15.45 9.77 -17.56
C ALA A 31 -16.13 9.44 -16.22
N ARG A 32 -17.47 9.51 -16.19
CA ARG A 32 -18.29 9.26 -15.00
C ARG A 32 -19.50 8.39 -15.37
N GLY A 33 -19.59 7.24 -14.71
CA GLY A 33 -20.72 6.32 -14.85
C GLY A 33 -21.80 6.54 -13.78
N THR A 34 -22.83 5.69 -13.84
CA THR A 34 -23.90 5.64 -12.86
C THR A 34 -24.27 4.20 -12.49
N VAL A 35 -24.80 4.03 -11.28
CA VAL A 35 -25.47 2.80 -10.85
C VAL A 35 -26.83 3.17 -10.30
N ARG A 36 -27.87 2.45 -10.72
CA ARG A 36 -29.27 2.74 -10.35
C ARG A 36 -30.01 1.44 -10.06
N LEU A 37 -30.97 1.52 -9.15
CA LEU A 37 -31.93 0.43 -8.96
C LEU A 37 -32.77 0.28 -10.23
N SER A 38 -32.96 -0.96 -10.68
CA SER A 38 -33.90 -1.28 -11.77
C SER A 38 -35.32 -1.45 -11.25
N PHE A 39 -35.46 -2.03 -10.05
CA PHE A 39 -36.73 -2.34 -9.42
C PHE A 39 -36.62 -2.23 -7.89
N LYS A 40 -37.75 -2.37 -7.19
CA LYS A 40 -37.82 -2.34 -5.72
C LYS A 40 -37.29 -3.61 -5.04
N ASP A 41 -37.25 -4.72 -5.75
CA ASP A 41 -36.79 -6.01 -5.23
C ASP A 41 -35.25 -5.99 -5.09
N PRO A 42 -34.70 -6.23 -3.88
CA PRO A 42 -33.25 -6.19 -3.65
C PRO A 42 -32.47 -7.27 -4.38
N THR A 43 -33.12 -8.30 -4.92
CA THR A 43 -32.46 -9.35 -5.73
C THR A 43 -32.39 -8.99 -7.21
N SER A 44 -33.10 -7.94 -7.64
CA SER A 44 -33.07 -7.46 -9.01
C SER A 44 -31.69 -6.88 -9.34
N LYS A 45 -31.14 -7.27 -10.50
CA LYS A 45 -29.86 -6.73 -10.98
C LYS A 45 -29.98 -5.20 -11.17
N PRO A 46 -29.02 -4.41 -10.67
CA PRO A 46 -29.03 -2.96 -10.89
C PRO A 46 -28.77 -2.63 -12.36
N ILE A 47 -29.14 -1.41 -12.76
CA ILE A 47 -28.72 -0.82 -14.02
C ILE A 47 -27.36 -0.17 -13.76
N ILE A 48 -26.33 -0.67 -14.43
CA ILE A 48 -24.96 -0.15 -14.32
C ILE A 48 -24.56 0.39 -15.68
N ASP A 49 -24.18 1.66 -15.70
CA ASP A 49 -23.52 2.29 -16.83
C ASP A 49 -22.15 2.77 -16.36
N HIS A 50 -21.08 2.13 -16.84
CA HIS A 50 -19.73 2.48 -16.45
C HIS A 50 -19.24 3.78 -17.11
N ALA A 51 -19.79 4.15 -18.27
CA ALA A 51 -19.26 5.18 -19.16
C ALA A 51 -17.74 5.04 -19.41
N TYR A 52 -17.21 3.79 -19.43
CA TYR A 52 -15.79 3.58 -19.65
C TYR A 52 -15.35 4.19 -20.97
N LEU A 53 -14.26 4.97 -20.93
CA LEU A 53 -13.62 5.55 -22.10
C LEU A 53 -14.51 6.51 -22.92
N ASP A 54 -15.56 7.06 -22.31
CA ASP A 54 -16.45 8.09 -22.91
C ASP A 54 -15.76 9.45 -23.05
N ASN A 55 -14.55 9.61 -22.48
CA ASN A 55 -13.70 10.78 -22.64
C ASN A 55 -12.47 10.46 -23.50
N ASP A 56 -12.19 11.27 -24.51
CA ASP A 56 -11.05 11.06 -25.41
C ASP A 56 -9.69 11.22 -24.73
N LEU A 57 -9.59 12.02 -23.66
CA LEU A 57 -8.37 12.16 -22.87
C LEU A 57 -8.04 10.85 -22.14
N ASP A 58 -9.05 10.21 -21.54
CA ASP A 58 -8.91 8.92 -20.85
C ASP A 58 -8.34 7.86 -21.80
N VAL A 59 -8.84 7.84 -23.04
CA VAL A 59 -8.39 6.92 -24.09
C VAL A 59 -6.97 7.24 -24.53
N ALA A 60 -6.64 8.51 -24.75
CA ALA A 60 -5.30 8.93 -25.17
C ALA A 60 -4.24 8.60 -24.11
N VAL A 61 -4.52 8.90 -22.84
CA VAL A 61 -3.60 8.63 -21.72
C VAL A 61 -3.40 7.13 -21.53
N LEU A 62 -4.49 6.35 -21.53
CA LEU A 62 -4.39 4.90 -21.37
C LEU A 62 -3.68 4.24 -22.56
N ALA A 63 -3.93 4.69 -23.78
CA ALA A 63 -3.24 4.21 -24.98
C ALA A 63 -1.73 4.47 -24.93
N GLU A 64 -1.31 5.66 -24.49
CA GLU A 64 0.11 5.98 -24.33
C GLU A 64 0.75 5.16 -23.20
N GLY A 65 0.07 5.00 -22.07
CA GLY A 65 0.53 4.13 -20.98
C GLY A 65 0.73 2.69 -21.46
N CYS A 66 -0.21 2.19 -22.27
CA CYS A 66 -0.14 0.87 -22.89
C CYS A 66 1.06 0.71 -23.82
N ARG A 67 1.24 1.66 -24.75
CA ARG A 67 2.36 1.70 -25.68
C ARG A 67 3.70 1.75 -24.94
N LEU A 68 3.80 2.57 -23.89
CA LEU A 68 5.01 2.70 -23.07
C LEU A 68 5.32 1.41 -22.31
N CYS A 69 4.33 0.76 -21.69
CA CYS A 69 4.51 -0.54 -21.06
C CYS A 69 5.09 -1.55 -22.06
N HIS A 70 4.49 -1.63 -23.26
CA HIS A 70 4.98 -2.51 -24.31
C HIS A 70 6.44 -2.21 -24.69
N GLU A 71 6.80 -0.92 -24.85
CA GLU A 71 8.18 -0.52 -25.15
C GLU A 71 9.16 -0.92 -24.03
N ILE A 72 8.82 -0.65 -22.77
CA ILE A 72 9.64 -1.01 -21.60
C ILE A 72 9.90 -2.51 -21.57
N ILE A 73 8.88 -3.32 -21.85
CA ILE A 73 9.00 -4.77 -21.83
C ILE A 73 9.88 -5.27 -22.97
N MET A 74 9.64 -4.79 -24.19
CA MET A 74 10.33 -5.31 -25.37
C MET A 74 11.78 -4.81 -25.47
N LYS A 75 12.09 -3.63 -24.92
CA LYS A 75 13.45 -3.03 -24.99
C LYS A 75 14.20 -3.03 -23.66
N GLY A 76 13.52 -3.32 -22.56
CA GLY A 76 14.10 -3.26 -21.21
C GLY A 76 15.29 -4.21 -21.06
N ARG A 77 16.35 -3.73 -20.41
CA ARG A 77 17.59 -4.49 -20.21
C ARG A 77 17.36 -5.86 -19.57
N GLY A 78 16.39 -5.97 -18.66
CA GLY A 78 16.06 -7.21 -17.96
C GLY A 78 15.06 -8.11 -18.69
N THR A 79 14.44 -7.65 -19.78
CA THR A 79 13.29 -8.34 -20.40
C THR A 79 13.47 -8.60 -21.90
N LYS A 80 14.25 -7.77 -22.62
CA LYS A 80 14.38 -7.84 -24.09
C LYS A 80 14.87 -9.19 -24.63
N ASP A 81 15.71 -9.90 -23.88
CA ASP A 81 16.30 -11.18 -24.28
C ASP A 81 15.50 -12.38 -23.73
N ILE A 82 14.45 -12.13 -22.94
CA ILE A 82 13.58 -13.13 -22.30
C ILE A 82 12.20 -13.13 -22.94
N ILE A 83 11.65 -11.95 -23.22
CA ILE A 83 10.32 -11.77 -23.78
C ILE A 83 10.40 -11.86 -25.30
N VAL A 84 9.95 -12.99 -25.83
CA VAL A 84 9.99 -13.30 -27.27
C VAL A 84 8.93 -12.56 -28.10
N GLY A 85 7.95 -11.93 -27.45
CA GLY A 85 6.93 -11.13 -28.13
C GLY A 85 5.60 -11.06 -27.39
N ALA A 86 4.59 -10.55 -28.09
CA ALA A 86 3.28 -10.36 -27.51
C ALA A 86 2.37 -11.60 -27.62
N TRP A 87 1.81 -12.05 -26.49
CA TRP A 87 0.63 -12.91 -26.43
C TRP A 87 -0.62 -12.17 -25.90
N PRO A 88 -1.81 -12.38 -26.50
CA PRO A 88 -1.98 -12.80 -27.90
C PRO A 88 -1.28 -11.81 -28.86
N LYS A 89 -0.97 -12.24 -30.09
CA LYS A 89 -0.25 -11.44 -31.11
C LYS A 89 -1.13 -10.37 -31.78
N ILE A 90 -1.85 -9.61 -30.98
CA ILE A 90 -2.81 -8.59 -31.42
C ILE A 90 -2.41 -7.18 -30.96
N VAL A 91 -1.15 -7.00 -30.56
CA VAL A 91 -0.66 -5.72 -30.06
C VAL A 91 -0.28 -4.81 -31.24
N PRO A 92 -0.74 -3.54 -31.26
CA PRO A 92 -0.39 -2.58 -32.31
C PRO A 92 1.12 -2.31 -32.38
N HIS A 93 1.58 -1.80 -33.52
CA HIS A 93 2.97 -1.36 -33.67
C HIS A 93 3.25 -0.19 -32.70
N PRO A 94 4.46 -0.06 -32.11
CA PRO A 94 4.76 1.00 -31.15
C PRO A 94 4.54 2.43 -31.66
N ASN A 95 4.63 2.67 -32.98
CA ASN A 95 4.39 3.99 -33.58
C ASN A 95 2.95 4.21 -34.05
N ASP A 96 2.06 3.23 -33.88
CA ASP A 96 0.66 3.30 -34.33
C ASP A 96 -0.27 3.72 -33.19
N MET A 97 -0.33 5.02 -32.92
CA MET A 97 -1.18 5.55 -31.86
C MET A 97 -2.68 5.40 -32.12
N ILE A 98 -3.10 5.28 -33.38
CA ILE A 98 -4.50 5.02 -33.70
C ILE A 98 -4.84 3.60 -33.29
N GLY A 99 -4.02 2.63 -33.69
CA GLY A 99 -4.16 1.23 -33.28
C GLY A 99 -4.12 1.06 -31.74
N TRP A 100 -3.26 1.79 -31.02
CA TRP A 100 -3.25 1.74 -29.56
C TRP A 100 -4.55 2.24 -28.91
N LYS A 101 -5.17 3.27 -29.46
CA LYS A 101 -6.48 3.75 -28.97
C LYS A 101 -7.60 2.75 -29.25
N GLU A 102 -7.61 2.17 -30.45
CA GLU A 102 -8.56 1.11 -30.81
C GLU A 102 -8.39 -0.14 -29.92
N HIS A 103 -7.13 -0.52 -29.66
CA HIS A 103 -6.80 -1.61 -28.75
C HIS A 103 -7.34 -1.35 -27.34
N VAL A 104 -7.10 -0.15 -26.79
CA VAL A 104 -7.66 0.23 -25.48
C VAL A 104 -9.19 0.16 -25.48
N ARG A 105 -9.87 0.65 -26.51
CA ARG A 105 -11.34 0.58 -26.60
C ARG A 105 -11.87 -0.85 -26.68
N ALA A 106 -11.15 -1.74 -27.33
CA ALA A 106 -11.55 -3.13 -27.49
C ALA A 106 -11.30 -3.98 -26.23
N PHE A 107 -10.29 -3.63 -25.43
CA PHE A 107 -9.72 -4.53 -24.43
C PHE A 107 -9.72 -4.00 -22.99
N ALA A 108 -9.99 -2.71 -22.77
CA ALA A 108 -10.05 -2.15 -21.43
C ALA A 108 -11.16 -2.77 -20.60
N SER A 109 -10.82 -3.16 -19.37
CA SER A 109 -11.74 -3.63 -18.36
C SER A 109 -11.53 -2.88 -17.05
N THR A 110 -12.36 -3.20 -16.07
CA THR A 110 -12.28 -2.66 -14.72
C THR A 110 -11.01 -3.12 -14.01
N CYS A 111 -10.46 -2.25 -13.17
CA CYS A 111 -9.46 -2.59 -12.16
C CYS A 111 -10.07 -2.85 -10.78
N PHE A 112 -11.40 -2.97 -10.70
CA PHE A 112 -12.14 -3.22 -9.46
C PHE A 112 -12.01 -2.12 -8.41
N HIS A 113 -11.85 -0.86 -8.84
CA HIS A 113 -11.80 0.33 -7.97
C HIS A 113 -13.05 1.24 -8.09
N PRO A 114 -14.28 0.73 -7.91
CA PRO A 114 -15.47 1.58 -7.92
C PRO A 114 -15.50 2.52 -6.70
N GLY A 115 -16.05 3.72 -6.88
CA GLY A 115 -16.23 4.69 -5.81
C GLY A 115 -17.00 5.93 -6.27
N GLY A 116 -17.32 6.81 -5.33
CA GLY A 116 -17.96 8.10 -5.60
C GLY A 116 -19.47 8.10 -5.84
N THR A 117 -20.17 6.99 -5.65
CA THR A 117 -21.64 6.90 -5.85
C THR A 117 -22.46 7.59 -4.75
N CYS A 118 -21.86 7.86 -3.59
CA CYS A 118 -22.47 8.57 -2.47
C CYS A 118 -21.63 9.79 -2.07
N LYS A 119 -21.24 10.59 -3.06
CA LYS A 119 -20.34 11.75 -2.94
C LYS A 119 -20.49 12.56 -1.65
N MET A 120 -19.40 12.65 -0.89
CA MET A 120 -19.21 13.64 0.17
C MET A 120 -18.93 15.01 -0.46
N ALA A 121 -19.74 16.01 -0.11
CA ALA A 121 -19.60 17.35 -0.71
C ALA A 121 -20.10 18.47 0.21
N PRO A 122 -19.74 19.74 -0.05
CA PRO A 122 -20.33 20.91 0.61
C PRO A 122 -21.85 20.99 0.40
N ASP A 123 -22.58 21.58 1.34
CA ASP A 123 -24.05 21.60 1.35
C ASP A 123 -24.70 22.19 0.08
N ASN A 124 -24.00 23.08 -0.61
CA ASN A 124 -24.46 23.69 -1.86
C ASN A 124 -24.19 22.85 -3.13
N ASP A 125 -23.50 21.72 -3.02
CA ASP A 125 -23.30 20.79 -4.14
C ASP A 125 -24.56 19.93 -4.33
N PRO A 126 -25.27 20.06 -5.46
CA PRO A 126 -26.50 19.31 -5.72
C PRO A 126 -26.28 17.80 -5.91
N MET A 127 -25.04 17.37 -6.18
CA MET A 127 -24.67 15.95 -6.30
C MET A 127 -24.20 15.35 -4.97
N GLY A 128 -24.11 16.15 -3.91
CA GLY A 128 -23.69 15.68 -2.58
C GLY A 128 -24.75 14.78 -1.94
N VAL A 129 -24.31 13.61 -1.48
CA VAL A 129 -25.13 12.61 -0.77
C VAL A 129 -24.86 12.62 0.73
N VAL A 130 -23.60 12.77 1.12
CA VAL A 130 -23.19 12.86 2.52
C VAL A 130 -22.48 14.18 2.82
N ASP A 131 -22.54 14.60 4.09
CA ASP A 131 -21.77 15.75 4.60
C ASP A 131 -20.36 15.34 5.08
N SER A 132 -19.59 16.29 5.59
CA SER A 132 -18.23 16.06 6.11
C SER A 132 -18.18 15.15 7.36
N ARG A 133 -19.33 14.85 7.97
CA ARG A 133 -19.48 13.88 9.07
C ARG A 133 -20.01 12.53 8.58
N LEU A 134 -20.00 12.30 7.27
CA LEU A 134 -20.46 11.09 6.60
C LEU A 134 -21.97 10.83 6.73
N ARG A 135 -22.75 11.81 7.18
CA ARG A 135 -24.19 11.68 7.42
C ARG A 135 -24.95 11.84 6.11
N VAL A 136 -25.90 10.95 5.87
CA VAL A 136 -26.77 11.05 4.70
C VAL A 136 -27.65 12.29 4.83
N ARG A 137 -27.62 13.15 3.82
CA ARG A 137 -28.37 14.42 3.84
C ARG A 137 -29.86 14.15 3.99
N ASN A 138 -30.52 14.96 4.83
CA ASN A 138 -31.94 14.89 5.13
C ASN A 138 -32.41 13.57 5.77
N VAL A 139 -31.49 12.71 6.24
CA VAL A 139 -31.81 11.47 6.95
C VAL A 139 -31.14 11.48 8.32
N LYS A 140 -31.91 11.18 9.37
CA LYS A 140 -31.38 11.12 10.74
C LYS A 140 -30.84 9.73 11.04
N GLY A 141 -29.70 9.66 11.74
CA GLY A 141 -29.14 8.40 12.23
C GLY A 141 -28.55 7.48 11.17
N LEU A 142 -28.27 7.99 9.96
CA LEU A 142 -27.70 7.20 8.87
C LEU A 142 -26.38 7.81 8.37
N ARG A 143 -25.35 6.98 8.21
CA ARG A 143 -24.05 7.33 7.59
C ARG A 143 -23.69 6.35 6.49
N VAL A 144 -22.83 6.79 5.57
CA VAL A 144 -22.16 5.94 4.58
C VAL A 144 -20.66 5.99 4.85
N ALA A 145 -20.02 4.84 5.04
CA ALA A 145 -18.63 4.73 5.48
C ALA A 145 -17.85 3.73 4.63
N ASP A 146 -17.80 3.98 3.33
CA ASP A 146 -17.00 3.22 2.37
C ASP A 146 -16.53 4.16 1.23
N VAL A 147 -15.82 3.63 0.25
CA VAL A 147 -15.24 4.40 -0.86
C VAL A 147 -16.27 5.05 -1.79
N SER A 148 -17.57 4.76 -1.64
CA SER A 148 -18.64 5.48 -2.34
C SER A 148 -18.68 6.97 -1.99
N ILE A 149 -18.16 7.38 -0.82
CA ILE A 149 -18.20 8.79 -0.40
C ILE A 149 -17.16 9.67 -1.12
N LEU A 150 -16.18 9.07 -1.78
CA LEU A 150 -15.05 9.81 -2.34
C LEU A 150 -15.52 10.78 -3.44
N PRO A 151 -15.33 12.10 -3.32
CA PRO A 151 -15.74 13.03 -4.36
C PRO A 151 -14.92 12.87 -5.65
N LEU A 152 -13.68 12.42 -5.51
CA LEU A 152 -12.80 11.98 -6.58
C LEU A 152 -12.07 10.74 -6.06
N LEU A 153 -11.98 9.70 -6.90
CA LEU A 153 -11.16 8.53 -6.61
C LEU A 153 -9.68 8.93 -6.54
N ASN A 154 -8.92 8.28 -5.68
CA ASN A 154 -7.47 8.46 -5.62
C ASN A 154 -6.77 7.79 -6.80
N ASN A 155 -5.55 8.24 -7.06
CA ASN A 155 -4.67 7.65 -8.07
C ASN A 155 -3.92 6.43 -7.51
N GLY A 156 -4.65 5.43 -7.01
CA GLY A 156 -4.07 4.21 -6.43
C GLY A 156 -5.12 3.20 -6.00
N HIS A 157 -4.68 2.12 -5.34
CA HIS A 157 -5.59 1.11 -4.80
C HIS A 157 -6.47 1.75 -3.69
N PRO A 158 -7.80 1.61 -3.75
CA PRO A 158 -8.71 2.26 -2.80
C PRO A 158 -8.76 1.56 -1.45
N GLN A 159 -8.09 0.41 -1.28
CA GLN A 159 -8.05 -0.35 -0.04
C GLN A 159 -7.64 0.50 1.17
N ILE A 160 -6.56 1.30 1.03
CA ILE A 160 -6.10 2.18 2.12
C ILE A 160 -7.14 3.26 2.46
N LEU A 161 -7.88 3.75 1.45
CA LEU A 161 -8.94 4.71 1.69
C LEU A 161 -10.14 4.08 2.38
N ALA A 162 -10.50 2.84 2.04
CA ALA A 162 -11.56 2.12 2.73
C ALA A 162 -11.25 2.01 4.23
N TYR A 163 -10.01 1.67 4.59
CA TYR A 163 -9.57 1.64 5.99
C TYR A 163 -9.60 3.02 6.65
N ALA A 164 -9.03 4.03 6.01
CA ALA A 164 -9.03 5.39 6.54
C ALA A 164 -10.45 5.96 6.75
N ILE A 165 -11.38 5.68 5.83
CA ILE A 165 -12.79 6.07 5.95
C ILE A 165 -13.45 5.33 7.12
N GLY A 166 -13.20 4.02 7.26
CA GLY A 166 -13.71 3.23 8.38
C GLY A 166 -13.26 3.78 9.73
N GLU A 167 -11.96 4.05 9.89
CA GLU A 167 -11.38 4.65 11.09
C GLU A 167 -11.97 6.03 11.38
N LYS A 168 -12.08 6.88 10.36
CA LYS A 168 -12.67 8.21 10.52
C LYS A 168 -14.15 8.12 10.91
N ALA A 169 -14.90 7.19 10.33
CA ALA A 169 -16.30 6.97 10.66
C ALA A 169 -16.47 6.53 12.12
N ALA A 170 -15.65 5.59 12.60
CA ALA A 170 -15.65 5.15 13.99
C ALA A 170 -15.37 6.32 14.94
N SER A 171 -14.36 7.14 14.64
CA SER A 171 -14.04 8.32 15.45
C SER A 171 -15.20 9.34 15.48
N LEU A 172 -15.88 9.58 14.35
CA LEU A 172 -17.01 10.51 14.27
C LEU A 172 -18.23 10.00 15.06
N ILE A 173 -18.46 8.68 15.05
CA ILE A 173 -19.54 8.05 15.83
C ILE A 173 -19.28 8.19 17.33
N LEU A 174 -18.06 7.87 17.79
CA LEU A 174 -17.68 8.02 19.20
C LEU A 174 -17.79 9.47 19.67
N GLU A 175 -17.36 10.42 18.85
CA GLU A 175 -17.50 11.85 19.12
C GLU A 175 -18.98 12.25 19.33
N ASP A 176 -19.87 11.81 18.44
CA ASP A 176 -21.30 12.12 18.51
C ASP A 176 -22.00 11.43 19.70
N ASP A 177 -21.52 10.26 20.13
CA ASP A 177 -22.02 9.53 21.31
C ASP A 177 -21.45 10.07 22.63
N GLY A 178 -20.62 11.12 22.59
CA GLY A 178 -19.96 11.68 23.78
C GLY A 178 -18.92 10.75 24.41
N VAL A 179 -18.54 9.68 23.70
CA VAL A 179 -17.48 8.76 24.10
C VAL A 179 -16.16 9.41 23.66
N SER A 180 -15.43 9.97 24.63
CA SER A 180 -14.06 10.44 24.37
C SER A 180 -13.25 9.29 23.78
N ASN A 181 -12.75 9.45 22.56
CA ASN A 181 -11.97 8.43 21.89
C ASN A 181 -10.63 8.26 22.63
N LYS A 182 -10.56 7.32 23.59
CA LYS A 182 -9.32 6.99 24.32
C LYS A 182 -8.27 6.30 23.42
N ARG A 183 -8.62 5.99 22.17
CA ARG A 183 -7.80 5.29 21.16
C ARG A 183 -7.58 6.11 19.88
N GLY A 184 -7.90 7.39 19.88
CA GLY A 184 -7.87 8.23 18.68
C GLY A 184 -6.80 9.31 18.77
N GLY A 185 -5.71 9.14 18.02
CA GLY A 185 -4.79 10.24 17.73
C GLY A 185 -5.57 11.48 17.33
N LYS A 186 -5.39 12.56 18.09
CA LYS A 186 -5.93 13.86 17.74
C LYS A 186 -5.13 14.35 16.53
N ILE A 187 -5.75 14.52 15.37
CA ILE A 187 -5.14 15.31 14.29
C ILE A 187 -5.15 16.76 14.79
N VAL A 188 -4.10 17.13 15.50
CA VAL A 188 -3.81 18.51 15.90
C VAL A 188 -3.21 19.16 14.66
N HIS A 189 -4.05 19.59 13.71
CA HIS A 189 -3.80 20.71 12.76
C HIS A 189 -4.87 20.67 11.65
N GLU A 190 -6.10 21.07 11.99
CA GLU A 190 -7.10 21.50 10.98
C GLU A 190 -7.20 23.03 10.93
N LYS A 191 -6.41 23.76 11.73
CA LYS A 191 -6.44 25.23 11.86
C LYS A 191 -5.26 25.99 11.25
N GLU A 192 -4.34 25.35 10.55
CA GLU A 192 -3.24 26.06 9.88
C GLU A 192 -2.98 25.51 8.49
N PHE A 193 -3.94 25.72 7.58
CA PHE A 193 -3.58 25.88 6.18
C PHE A 193 -3.55 27.38 5.90
N PRO A 194 -2.35 28.00 5.74
CA PRO A 194 -2.30 29.32 5.16
C PRO A 194 -2.84 29.24 3.72
N ASN A 195 -3.60 30.27 3.38
CA ASN A 195 -4.30 30.56 2.15
C ASN A 195 -3.84 29.80 0.87
N LYS A 196 -4.79 29.34 0.05
CA LYS A 196 -4.56 28.59 -1.22
C LYS A 196 -3.79 29.38 -2.29
N ASP A 197 -3.46 30.65 -2.05
CA ASP A 197 -2.80 31.54 -3.01
C ASP A 197 -1.26 31.60 -2.88
N THR A 198 -0.62 30.81 -2.00
CA THR A 198 0.85 30.82 -1.81
C THR A 198 1.54 29.48 -2.08
N ILE A 199 0.90 28.52 -2.74
CA ILE A 199 1.59 27.33 -3.24
C ILE A 199 2.38 27.72 -4.50
N LEU A 200 3.62 28.19 -4.32
CA LEU A 200 4.59 28.17 -5.41
C LEU A 200 4.94 26.71 -5.67
N LEU A 201 4.57 26.21 -6.84
CA LEU A 201 5.04 24.92 -7.35
C LEU A 201 6.59 24.91 -7.27
N PRO A 202 7.22 23.83 -6.77
CA PRO A 202 8.66 23.73 -6.84
C PRO A 202 9.10 23.81 -8.31
N PRO A 203 10.23 24.48 -8.61
CA PRO A 203 10.74 24.54 -9.98
C PRO A 203 10.99 23.11 -10.50
N PRO A 204 10.85 22.89 -11.82
CA PRO A 204 11.14 21.58 -12.41
C PRO A 204 12.58 21.18 -12.08
N PRO A 205 12.84 19.88 -11.80
CA PRO A 205 14.18 19.42 -11.53
C PRO A 205 15.10 19.71 -12.73
N PRO A 206 16.38 20.06 -12.50
CA PRO A 206 17.33 20.28 -13.58
C PRO A 206 17.48 19.02 -14.44
N PRO A 207 17.82 19.16 -15.74
CA PRO A 207 18.05 18.02 -16.62
C PRO A 207 19.16 17.12 -16.05
N PRO A 208 19.05 15.80 -16.21
CA PRO A 208 20.06 14.88 -15.68
C PRO A 208 21.43 15.17 -16.33
N PRO A 209 22.53 15.12 -15.57
CA PRO A 209 23.86 15.30 -16.12
C PRO A 209 24.19 14.21 -17.15
N PRO A 210 25.09 14.49 -18.12
CA PRO A 210 25.46 13.54 -19.16
C PRO A 210 25.97 12.23 -18.54
N THR A 211 25.45 11.13 -19.08
CA THR A 211 25.69 9.73 -18.71
C THR A 211 27.17 9.42 -18.46
N ILE A 212 27.55 9.37 -17.19
CA ILE A 212 28.71 8.58 -16.76
C ILE A 212 28.23 7.13 -16.75
N ALA A 213 28.96 6.26 -17.45
CA ALA A 213 28.69 4.83 -17.48
C ALA A 213 28.45 4.31 -16.06
N PRO A 214 27.45 3.44 -15.84
CA PRO A 214 27.19 2.92 -14.50
C PRO A 214 28.48 2.23 -14.00
N PRO A 215 28.91 2.49 -12.75
CA PRO A 215 29.96 1.69 -12.17
C PRO A 215 29.51 0.23 -12.26
N SER A 216 30.41 -0.62 -12.75
CA SER A 216 30.20 -2.06 -12.75
C SER A 216 29.75 -2.44 -11.35
N ILE A 217 28.56 -3.03 -11.24
CA ILE A 217 28.09 -3.62 -10.00
C ILE A 217 29.01 -4.81 -9.75
N ILE A 218 30.11 -4.55 -9.05
CA ILE A 218 30.74 -5.55 -8.21
C ILE A 218 29.69 -5.77 -7.14
N ILE A 219 28.95 -6.87 -7.25
CA ILE A 219 28.23 -7.44 -6.13
C ILE A 219 29.29 -7.56 -5.04
N PRO A 220 29.22 -6.79 -3.93
CA PRO A 220 30.00 -7.16 -2.78
C PRO A 220 29.46 -8.55 -2.44
N LYS A 221 30.30 -9.58 -2.60
CA LYS A 221 30.15 -10.75 -1.73
C LYS A 221 30.11 -10.12 -0.35
N GLY A 222 28.93 -10.11 0.25
CA GLY A 222 28.76 -9.69 1.63
C GLY A 222 29.67 -10.60 2.43
N ASP A 223 30.88 -10.12 2.68
CA ASP A 223 31.65 -10.51 3.84
C ASP A 223 30.94 -9.80 5.01
N SER A 224 29.71 -10.25 5.28
CA SER A 224 29.15 -10.12 6.60
C SER A 224 30.08 -10.96 7.46
N GLY A 225 30.99 -10.32 8.19
CA GLY A 225 31.72 -10.93 9.29
C GLY A 225 30.80 -11.40 10.43
N ILE A 226 29.58 -11.81 10.11
CA ILE A 226 28.63 -12.49 10.97
C ILE A 226 29.01 -13.95 10.89
N ASN A 227 29.69 -14.44 11.92
CA ASN A 227 29.78 -15.87 12.15
C ASN A 227 28.37 -16.35 12.51
N ILE A 228 27.59 -16.79 11.53
CA ILE A 228 26.23 -17.32 11.70
C ILE A 228 26.22 -18.42 12.78
N ALA A 229 27.33 -19.16 12.94
CA ALA A 229 27.45 -20.18 13.98
C ALA A 229 27.55 -19.61 15.41
N ASP A 230 28.01 -18.37 15.59
CA ASP A 230 28.05 -17.70 16.89
C ASP A 230 26.72 -17.01 17.22
N GLU A 231 25.99 -16.47 16.24
CA GLU A 231 24.64 -15.94 16.47
C GLU A 231 23.60 -17.04 16.75
N LEU A 232 23.80 -18.25 16.21
CA LEU A 232 22.94 -19.40 16.51
C LEU A 232 23.21 -20.04 17.88
N LYS A 233 24.32 -19.72 18.55
CA LYS A 233 24.58 -20.18 19.92
C LYS A 233 23.68 -19.40 20.88
N GLY A 234 22.76 -20.10 21.53
CA GLY A 234 21.78 -19.47 22.42
C GLY A 234 20.48 -19.06 21.72
N ALA A 235 20.19 -19.62 20.53
CA ALA A 235 18.90 -19.46 19.88
C ALA A 235 17.78 -19.90 20.82
N THR A 236 16.87 -18.98 21.12
CA THR A 236 15.64 -19.26 21.85
C THR A 236 14.45 -18.94 20.95
N LYS A 237 13.24 -19.20 21.45
CA LYS A 237 12.01 -18.77 20.77
C LYS A 237 11.67 -17.29 20.98
N VAL A 238 12.48 -16.55 21.74
CA VAL A 238 12.27 -15.13 22.02
C VAL A 238 13.37 -14.32 21.36
N ILE A 239 12.96 -13.30 20.61
CA ILE A 239 13.89 -12.33 20.04
C ILE A 239 13.73 -10.99 20.75
N LEU A 240 14.82 -10.23 20.83
CA LEU A 240 14.86 -8.85 21.30
C LEU A 240 15.22 -7.95 20.11
N LEU A 241 14.36 -6.99 19.83
CA LEU A 241 14.53 -5.94 18.84
C LEU A 241 14.81 -4.62 19.56
N LYS A 242 15.95 -4.01 19.27
CA LYS A 242 16.36 -2.68 19.76
C LYS A 242 16.48 -1.70 18.59
N ASN A 243 16.47 -0.40 18.90
CA ASN A 243 16.60 0.70 17.94
C ASN A 243 15.55 0.67 16.81
N MET A 244 14.37 0.14 17.08
CA MET A 244 13.25 0.21 16.14
C MET A 244 12.51 1.55 16.25
N VAL A 245 12.42 2.08 17.47
CA VAL A 245 11.85 3.38 17.82
C VAL A 245 12.68 4.02 18.94
N GLY A 246 12.59 5.35 19.09
CA GLY A 246 13.24 6.10 20.16
C GLY A 246 12.41 6.20 21.45
N PRO A 247 12.98 6.79 22.51
CA PRO A 247 12.28 7.04 23.77
C PRO A 247 11.08 7.98 23.55
N GLY A 248 9.93 7.62 24.09
CA GLY A 248 8.68 8.36 23.93
C GLY A 248 8.00 8.19 22.57
N GLU A 249 8.54 7.35 21.69
CA GLU A 249 7.94 6.97 20.39
C GLU A 249 7.19 5.62 20.46
N VAL A 250 7.00 5.06 21.67
CA VAL A 250 6.16 3.87 21.88
C VAL A 250 4.69 4.29 21.86
N ASP A 251 3.98 3.92 20.81
CA ASP A 251 2.53 4.10 20.69
C ASP A 251 1.76 2.77 20.93
N ASP A 252 0.43 2.87 20.95
CA ASP A 252 -0.47 1.73 21.19
C ASP A 252 -0.55 0.73 20.00
N LEU A 253 0.13 1.01 18.89
CA LEU A 253 0.13 0.16 17.67
C LEU A 253 1.45 -0.56 17.45
N LEU A 254 2.55 -0.08 18.03
CA LEU A 254 3.89 -0.65 17.87
C LEU A 254 3.94 -2.16 18.17
N ASP A 255 3.13 -2.65 19.12
CA ASP A 255 3.05 -4.08 19.43
C ASP A 255 2.43 -4.87 18.27
N SER A 256 1.36 -4.35 17.68
CA SER A 256 0.64 -4.95 16.57
C SER A 256 1.43 -4.88 15.25
N GLU A 257 2.09 -3.75 14.96
CA GLU A 257 2.94 -3.57 13.79
C GLU A 257 4.16 -4.49 13.84
N THR A 258 4.84 -4.52 15.00
CA THR A 258 6.01 -5.39 15.18
C THR A 258 5.60 -6.86 15.08
N LYS A 259 4.47 -7.22 15.69
CA LYS A 259 3.93 -8.59 15.61
C LYS A 259 3.56 -8.98 14.19
N GLU A 260 2.89 -8.13 13.41
CA GLU A 260 2.53 -8.41 12.02
C GLU A 260 3.80 -8.58 11.15
N GLU A 261 4.81 -7.76 11.37
CA GLU A 261 6.08 -7.87 10.65
C GLU A 261 6.80 -9.18 10.98
N CYS A 262 6.82 -9.58 12.26
CA CYS A 262 7.43 -10.82 12.72
C CYS A 262 6.61 -12.07 12.32
N GLN A 263 5.30 -11.96 12.15
CA GLN A 263 4.43 -13.05 11.70
C GLN A 263 4.78 -13.59 10.30
N LYS A 264 5.51 -12.81 9.49
CA LYS A 264 6.05 -13.25 8.19
C LYS A 264 7.07 -14.39 8.31
N TYR A 265 7.70 -14.55 9.48
CA TYR A 265 8.73 -15.58 9.75
C TYR A 265 8.18 -16.78 10.54
N GLY A 266 7.03 -16.61 11.19
CA GLY A 266 6.28 -17.67 11.87
C GLY A 266 5.30 -17.14 12.90
N GLU A 267 4.51 -18.02 13.50
CA GLU A 267 3.47 -17.62 14.46
C GLU A 267 4.08 -17.06 15.76
N VAL A 268 3.68 -15.83 16.11
CA VAL A 268 4.09 -15.09 17.31
C VAL A 268 3.00 -15.21 18.39
N ASP A 269 3.34 -15.85 19.50
CA ASP A 269 2.46 -16.04 20.66
C ASP A 269 2.30 -14.74 21.46
N LYS A 270 3.40 -14.04 21.73
CA LYS A 270 3.44 -12.87 22.60
C LYS A 270 4.39 -11.81 22.07
N CYS A 271 3.96 -10.56 22.08
CA CYS A 271 4.80 -9.37 21.85
C CYS A 271 4.78 -8.55 23.14
N LEU A 272 5.93 -8.11 23.63
CA LEU A 272 6.06 -7.22 24.80
C LEU A 272 6.99 -6.06 24.46
N ILE A 273 6.60 -4.86 24.87
CA ILE A 273 7.41 -3.66 24.74
C ILE A 273 7.81 -3.19 26.14
N TYR A 274 9.08 -2.90 26.34
CA TYR A 274 9.64 -2.40 27.58
C TYR A 274 10.49 -1.18 27.30
N GLU A 275 10.14 -0.07 27.93
CA GLU A 275 10.87 1.18 27.83
C GLU A 275 11.78 1.36 29.06
N ILE A 276 13.04 1.70 28.83
CA ILE A 276 14.04 1.94 29.87
C ILE A 276 14.23 3.45 29.99
N PRO A 277 13.78 4.07 31.11
CA PRO A 277 14.01 5.48 31.36
C PRO A 277 15.52 5.80 31.36
N GLU A 278 15.89 6.93 30.75
CA GLU A 278 17.26 7.45 30.74
C GLU A 278 18.32 6.59 30.03
N ALA A 279 17.91 5.53 29.31
CA ALA A 279 18.81 4.76 28.46
C ALA A 279 19.17 5.52 27.17
N PRO A 280 20.30 5.16 26.51
CA PRO A 280 20.64 5.66 25.19
C PRO A 280 19.50 5.44 24.19
N GLU A 281 19.39 6.33 23.20
CA GLU A 281 18.26 6.36 22.26
C GLU A 281 18.03 5.02 21.53
N ASP A 282 19.11 4.30 21.22
CA ASP A 282 19.09 3.01 20.53
C ASP A 282 18.84 1.80 21.46
N GLU A 283 18.75 2.03 22.77
CA GLU A 283 18.48 1.03 23.81
C GLU A 283 17.23 1.32 24.65
N ALA A 284 16.67 2.53 24.51
CA ALA A 284 15.55 3.02 25.30
C ALA A 284 14.28 2.18 25.13
N VAL A 285 14.06 1.59 23.96
CA VAL A 285 12.91 0.72 23.70
C VAL A 285 13.36 -0.68 23.34
N ARG A 286 12.85 -1.66 24.08
CA ARG A 286 13.08 -3.09 23.89
C ARG A 286 11.78 -3.77 23.52
N ILE A 287 11.74 -4.37 22.33
CA ILE A 287 10.57 -5.11 21.85
C ILE A 287 10.92 -6.60 21.82
N PHE A 288 10.07 -7.42 22.40
CA PHE A 288 10.28 -8.85 22.57
C PHE A 288 9.18 -9.63 21.88
N ASP A 289 9.55 -10.48 20.92
CA ASP A 289 8.62 -11.39 20.26
C ASP A 289 8.92 -12.84 20.62
N GLU A 290 7.93 -13.52 21.21
CA GLU A 290 7.93 -14.95 21.48
C GLU A 290 7.26 -15.69 20.33
N PHE A 291 8.02 -16.48 19.59
CA PHE A 291 7.54 -17.37 18.54
C PHE A 291 7.08 -18.71 19.11
N LYS A 292 6.13 -19.36 18.42
CA LYS A 292 5.78 -20.77 18.72
C LYS A 292 6.94 -21.74 18.48
N ARG A 293 7.85 -21.40 17.57
CA ARG A 293 8.92 -22.27 17.09
C ARG A 293 10.25 -21.53 17.05
N VAL A 294 11.32 -22.17 17.53
CA VAL A 294 12.67 -21.59 17.55
C VAL A 294 13.18 -21.33 16.13
N GLU A 295 12.81 -22.16 15.17
CA GLU A 295 13.19 -21.99 13.75
C GLU A 295 12.61 -20.70 13.15
N SER A 296 11.44 -20.26 13.62
CA SER A 296 10.83 -19.00 13.21
C SER A 296 11.55 -17.81 13.83
N ALA A 297 11.93 -17.91 15.10
CA ALA A 297 12.78 -16.90 15.75
C ALA A 297 14.13 -16.75 15.04
N ILE A 298 14.77 -17.86 14.61
CA ILE A 298 16.02 -17.82 13.84
C ILE A 298 15.85 -17.04 12.52
N LYS A 299 14.80 -17.35 11.76
CA LYS A 299 14.50 -16.61 10.52
C LYS A 299 14.27 -15.13 10.77
N ALA A 300 13.55 -14.79 11.85
CA ALA A 300 13.27 -13.42 12.22
C ALA A 300 14.55 -12.65 12.60
N VAL A 301 15.44 -13.20 13.43
CA VAL A 301 16.71 -12.53 13.78
C VAL A 301 17.55 -12.27 12.53
N VAL A 302 17.72 -13.26 11.66
CA VAL A 302 18.51 -13.13 10.42
C VAL A 302 17.92 -12.07 9.48
N ALA A 303 16.59 -11.95 9.41
CA ALA A 303 15.92 -11.01 8.51
C ALA A 303 15.79 -9.59 9.08
N MET A 304 15.66 -9.46 10.41
CA MET A 304 15.40 -8.18 11.08
C MET A 304 16.69 -7.47 11.51
N ASN A 305 17.78 -8.21 11.80
CA ASN A 305 19.04 -7.59 12.19
C ASN A 305 19.63 -6.79 11.03
N GLY A 306 19.93 -5.51 11.25
CA GLY A 306 20.45 -4.61 10.21
C GLY A 306 19.39 -4.06 9.24
N ARG A 307 18.11 -4.38 9.43
CA ARG A 307 17.02 -3.86 8.60
C ARG A 307 16.75 -2.38 8.92
N TYR A 308 16.42 -1.60 7.89
CA TYR A 308 15.95 -0.22 8.07
C TYR A 308 14.47 -0.17 8.46
N PHE A 309 14.16 0.57 9.53
CA PHE A 309 12.80 0.83 10.03
C PHE A 309 12.74 2.26 10.58
N GLY A 310 11.79 3.09 10.11
CA GLY A 310 11.61 4.46 10.62
C GLY A 310 12.85 5.37 10.52
N GLY A 311 13.76 5.10 9.56
CA GLY A 311 15.05 5.81 9.45
C GLY A 311 16.16 5.31 10.39
N ARG A 312 15.86 4.31 11.24
CA ARG A 312 16.80 3.64 12.15
C ARG A 312 17.20 2.26 11.60
N VAL A 313 18.30 1.71 12.11
CA VAL A 313 18.77 0.36 11.80
C VAL A 313 18.45 -0.55 12.99
N VAL A 314 17.59 -1.53 12.76
CA VAL A 314 17.13 -2.47 13.79
C VAL A 314 18.28 -3.36 14.24
N LYS A 315 18.43 -3.51 15.57
CA LYS A 315 19.37 -4.45 16.19
C LYS A 315 18.57 -5.63 16.75
N ALA A 316 18.65 -6.79 16.11
CA ALA A 316 17.93 -7.99 16.53
C ALA A 316 18.89 -9.03 17.11
N LYS A 317 18.52 -9.63 18.25
CA LYS A 317 19.24 -10.77 18.86
C LYS A 317 18.28 -11.73 19.55
N PHE A 318 18.75 -12.94 19.88
CA PHE A 318 17.98 -13.84 20.74
C PHE A 318 17.95 -13.32 22.18
N TYR A 319 16.88 -13.64 22.90
CA TYR A 319 16.71 -13.29 24.32
C TYR A 319 16.47 -14.54 25.16
N ASN A 320 16.96 -14.55 26.40
CA ASN A 320 16.81 -15.71 27.27
C ASN A 320 15.32 -15.97 27.60
N PHE A 321 14.83 -17.17 27.30
CA PHE A 321 13.42 -17.51 27.46
C PHE A 321 12.97 -17.50 28.92
N ASP A 322 13.82 -17.93 29.87
CA ASP A 322 13.47 -17.95 31.29
C ASP A 322 13.40 -16.54 31.87
N LYS A 323 14.32 -15.64 31.49
CA LYS A 323 14.26 -14.21 31.85
C LYS A 323 12.97 -13.57 31.32
N PHE A 324 12.64 -13.82 30.05
CA PHE A 324 11.40 -13.33 29.43
C PHE A 324 10.13 -13.78 30.17
N ARG A 325 10.06 -15.05 30.58
CA ARG A 325 8.93 -15.57 31.35
C ARG A 325 8.79 -14.96 32.74
N GLN A 326 9.91 -14.53 33.33
CA GLN A 326 9.97 -13.89 34.65
C GLN A 326 9.79 -12.36 34.55
N PHE A 327 9.61 -11.81 33.35
CA PHE A 327 9.58 -10.37 33.10
C PHE A 327 10.86 -9.64 33.56
N ASP A 328 11.99 -10.34 33.61
CA ASP A 328 13.29 -9.70 33.66
C ASP A 328 13.62 -9.26 32.23
N LEU A 329 13.40 -7.97 31.93
CA LEU A 329 13.49 -7.39 30.58
C LEU A 329 14.60 -6.33 30.46
N ALA A 330 15.19 -5.92 31.58
CA ALA A 330 16.20 -4.87 31.67
C ALA A 330 17.63 -5.41 31.46
N ASP A 331 17.86 -6.68 31.76
CA ASP A 331 19.16 -7.33 31.54
C ASP A 331 19.22 -7.98 30.15
N ASP A 332 20.19 -7.59 29.32
CA ASP A 332 20.40 -8.13 27.98
C ASP A 332 21.67 -8.97 27.83
N SER A 333 22.28 -9.34 28.98
CA SER A 333 23.40 -10.28 29.11
C SER A 333 22.99 -11.75 29.20
#